data_AF-A0AAW9FY76-F1
#
_entry.id   AF-A0AAW9FY76-F1
#
_cell.length_a   1.000
_cell.length_b   1.000
_cell.length_c   1.000
_cell.angle_alpha   90.00
_cell.angle_beta   90.00
_cell.angle_gamma   90.00
#
_symmetry.space_group_name_H-M   'P 1'
#
loop_
_entity.id
_entity.type
_entity.pdbx_description
1 polymer ?
#
loop_
_entity_poly.entity_id
_entity_poly.type
_entity_poly.pdbx_seq_one_letter_code
_entity_poly.pdbx_strand_id
1 'polypeptide(L)'
;MSNFNFYKFLVDNGYEKEVFREKNGKTFCTNYQKELSEHTWNSLTINADKTFTAASPANGIEYKNHPQPTDQEEAEKILFKIEQA
;
A
#
# COMPACT_ATOMS: atom_id res chain seq x y z
N MET A 1 16.13 18.19 -4.91
CA MET A 1 15.09 17.25 -5.37
C MET A 1 14.80 16.32 -4.20
N SER A 2 13.58 16.36 -3.66
CA SER A 2 13.19 15.42 -2.61
C SER A 2 13.03 14.06 -3.26
N ASN A 3 13.79 13.05 -2.82
CA ASN A 3 13.56 11.67 -3.23
C ASN A 3 12.23 11.25 -2.58
N PHE A 4 11.17 11.16 -3.39
CA PHE A 4 9.87 10.69 -2.91
C PHE A 4 10.04 9.30 -2.29
N ASN A 5 9.46 9.13 -1.10
CA ASN A 5 9.52 7.88 -0.35
C ASN A 5 8.11 7.36 -0.15
N PHE A 6 7.71 6.40 -0.97
CA PHE A 6 6.36 5.86 -0.95
C PHE A 6 5.98 5.24 0.41
N TYR A 7 6.92 4.56 1.07
CA TYR A 7 6.66 3.97 2.39
C TYR A 7 6.36 5.03 3.46
N LYS A 8 7.12 6.13 3.45
CA LYS A 8 6.88 7.26 4.36
C LYS A 8 5.53 7.92 4.02
N PHE A 9 5.24 8.10 2.74
CA PHE A 9 3.98 8.66 2.29
C PHE A 9 2.76 7.85 2.79
N LEU A 10 2.81 6.52 2.74
CA LEU A 10 1.74 5.67 3.27
C LEU A 10 1.52 5.88 4.78
N VAL A 11 2.61 5.85 5.56
CA VAL A 11 2.55 6.06 7.02
C VAL A 11 2.02 7.46 7.36
N ASP A 12 2.49 8.49 6.65
CA ASP A 12 2.03 9.87 6.85
C ASP A 12 0.53 10.04 6.50
N ASN A 13 -0.04 9.16 5.66
CA ASN A 13 -1.47 9.11 5.31
C ASN A 13 -2.31 8.17 6.19
N GLY A 14 -1.74 7.68 7.30
CA GLY A 14 -2.45 6.89 8.30
C GLY A 14 -2.49 5.39 8.04
N TYR A 15 -1.66 4.86 7.13
CA TYR A 15 -1.56 3.42 6.94
C TYR A 15 -0.70 2.76 8.01
N GLU A 16 -1.24 1.69 8.59
CA GLU A 16 -0.55 0.82 9.53
C GLU A 16 0.30 -0.21 8.79
N LYS A 17 1.54 -0.37 9.23
CA LYS A 17 2.53 -1.25 8.59
C LYS A 17 2.64 -2.58 9.33
N GLU A 18 2.49 -3.68 8.59
CA GLU A 18 2.75 -5.04 9.06
C GLU A 18 3.75 -5.75 8.14
N VAL A 19 4.73 -6.45 8.72
CA VAL A 19 5.79 -7.13 7.96
C VAL A 19 5.66 -8.64 8.12
N PHE A 20 5.40 -9.33 7.01
CA PHE A 20 5.35 -10.78 6.97
C PHE A 20 6.71 -11.34 6.56
N ARG A 21 7.22 -12.30 7.33
CA ARG A 21 8.52 -12.93 7.09
C ARG A 21 8.39 -14.42 6.81
N GLU A 22 9.29 -14.93 5.99
CA GLU A 22 9.49 -16.36 5.80
C GLU A 22 10.29 -16.96 6.97
N LYS A 23 10.30 -18.30 7.07
CA LYS A 23 11.09 -19.04 8.08
C LYS A 23 12.59 -18.74 8.03
N ASN A 24 13.11 -18.32 6.88
CA ASN A 24 14.52 -17.94 6.67
C ASN A 24 14.84 -16.51 7.14
N GLY A 25 13.86 -15.77 7.68
CA GLY A 25 14.01 -14.40 8.15
C GLY A 25 13.89 -13.32 7.08
N LYS A 26 13.77 -13.68 5.80
CA LYS A 26 13.51 -12.74 4.69
C LYS A 26 12.08 -12.20 4.77
N THR A 27 11.91 -10.97 4.29
CA THR A 27 10.56 -10.38 4.14
C THR A 27 9.86 -11.04 2.96
N PHE A 28 8.69 -11.62 3.21
CA PHE A 28 7.79 -12.13 2.17
C PHE A 28 7.03 -10.96 1.53
N CYS A 29 6.37 -10.15 2.37
CA CYS A 29 5.71 -8.92 1.95
C CYS A 29 5.59 -7.95 3.13
N THR A 30 5.25 -6.70 2.83
CA THR A 30 4.85 -5.71 3.84
C THR A 30 3.47 -5.22 3.49
N ASN A 31 2.50 -5.43 4.38
CA ASN A 31 1.15 -4.93 4.22
C ASN A 31 1.03 -3.54 4.86
N TYR A 32 0.31 -2.65 4.17
CA TYR A 32 -0.13 -1.36 4.65
C TYR A 32 -1.65 -1.37 4.62
N GLN A 33 -2.29 -1.12 5.75
CA GLN A 33 -3.76 -1.13 5.85
C GLN A 33 -4.24 0.11 6.60
N LYS A 34 -5.43 0.59 6.22
CA LYS A 34 -6.03 1.78 6.82
C LYS A 34 -7.53 1.54 6.99
N GLU A 35 -8.03 1.86 8.18
CA GLU A 35 -9.47 1.94 8.42
C GLU A 35 -10.01 3.23 7.79
N LEU A 36 -10.94 3.09 6.85
CA LEU A 36 -11.55 4.21 6.15
C LEU A 36 -12.83 4.68 6.86
N SER A 37 -13.55 3.72 7.42
CA SER A 37 -14.72 3.89 8.28
C SER A 37 -14.85 2.66 9.17
N GLU A 38 -15.72 2.70 10.19
CA GLU A 38 -15.89 1.60 11.14
C GLU A 38 -16.02 0.25 10.43
N HIS A 39 -15.08 -0.67 10.70
CA HIS A 39 -15.00 -2.00 10.10
C HIS A 39 -14.77 -2.07 8.58
N THR A 40 -14.44 -0.96 7.93
CA THR A 40 -14.13 -0.89 6.50
C THR A 40 -12.66 -0.56 6.29
N TRP A 41 -11.91 -1.52 5.77
CA TRP A 41 -10.46 -1.45 5.64
C TRP A 41 -10.02 -1.64 4.21
N ASN A 42 -9.08 -0.83 3.76
CA ASN A 42 -8.36 -1.11 2.52
C ASN A 42 -7.01 -1.78 2.80
N SER A 43 -6.33 -2.19 1.73
CA SER A 43 -5.00 -2.78 1.84
C SER A 43 -4.10 -2.42 0.67
N LEU A 44 -2.81 -2.30 0.96
CA LEU A 44 -1.73 -2.15 0.01
C LEU A 44 -0.56 -3.01 0.47
N THR A 45 -0.30 -4.09 -0.25
CA THR A 45 0.81 -5.00 0.03
C THR A 45 1.98 -4.71 -0.91
N ILE A 46 3.15 -4.47 -0.33
CA ILE A 46 4.43 -4.40 -1.04
C ILE A 46 5.02 -5.81 -1.09
N ASN A 47 5.22 -6.31 -2.29
CA ASN A 47 5.79 -7.63 -2.57
C ASN A 47 7.32 -7.64 -2.38
N ALA A 48 7.90 -8.85 -2.28
CA ALA A 48 9.34 -9.04 -2.20
C ALA A 48 10.12 -8.42 -3.38
N ASP A 49 9.52 -8.43 -4.58
CA ASP A 49 10.08 -7.86 -5.81
C ASP A 49 9.92 -6.34 -5.93
N LYS A 50 9.43 -5.67 -4.87
CA LYS A 50 9.19 -4.23 -4.81
C LYS A 50 8.06 -3.73 -5.71
N THR A 51 7.24 -4.61 -6.27
CA THR A 51 5.92 -4.23 -6.79
C THR A 51 4.91 -4.12 -5.63
N PHE A 52 3.73 -3.57 -5.91
CA PHE A 52 2.64 -3.52 -4.96
C PHE A 52 1.34 -4.09 -5.53
N THR A 53 0.52 -4.63 -4.65
CA THR A 53 -0.87 -5.01 -4.92
C THR A 53 -1.75 -4.25 -3.94
N ALA A 54 -2.81 -3.61 -4.41
CA ALA A 54 -3.71 -2.84 -3.56
C ALA A 54 -5.16 -3.10 -3.91
N ALA A 55 -6.01 -3.07 -2.89
CA ALA A 55 -7.42 -3.35 -2.99
C ALA A 55 -8.26 -2.28 -2.29
N SER A 56 -9.36 -1.90 -2.93
CA SER A 56 -10.41 -1.08 -2.34
C SER A 56 -11.51 -1.97 -1.76
N PRO A 57 -12.20 -1.52 -0.70
CA PRO A 57 -13.40 -2.20 -0.20
C PRO A 57 -14.50 -2.30 -1.27
N ALA A 58 -14.65 -1.28 -2.12
CA ALA A 58 -15.73 -1.21 -3.11
C ALA A 58 -15.52 -2.14 -4.32
N ASN A 59 -14.28 -2.24 -4.84
CA ASN A 59 -14.00 -2.88 -6.13
C ASN A 59 -13.05 -4.09 -6.03
N GLY A 60 -12.53 -4.40 -4.84
CA GLY A 60 -11.51 -5.42 -4.66
C GLY A 60 -10.17 -4.98 -5.23
N ILE A 61 -9.46 -5.85 -5.97
CA ILE A 61 -8.09 -5.56 -6.44
C ILE A 61 -8.11 -4.49 -7.53
N GLU A 62 -7.53 -3.32 -7.21
CA GLU A 62 -7.40 -2.18 -8.13
C GLU A 62 -6.03 -2.13 -8.82
N TYR A 63 -5.00 -2.67 -8.14
CA TYR A 63 -3.64 -2.77 -8.63
C TYR A 63 -3.08 -4.15 -8.31
N LYS A 64 -2.47 -4.81 -9.29
CA LYS A 64 -1.88 -6.14 -9.13
C LYS A 64 -0.43 -6.12 -9.61
N ASN A 65 0.52 -6.33 -8.69
CA ASN A 65 1.96 -6.31 -8.95
C ASN A 65 2.41 -5.08 -9.75
N HIS A 66 1.86 -3.92 -9.41
CA HIS A 66 2.17 -2.65 -10.06
C HIS A 66 3.50 -2.08 -9.54
N PRO A 67 4.30 -1.39 -10.36
CA PRO A 67 5.47 -0.65 -9.89
C PRO A 67 5.10 0.37 -8.80
N GLN A 68 5.98 0.58 -7.82
CA GLN A 68 5.75 1.64 -6.82
C GLN A 68 5.80 3.02 -7.47
N PRO A 69 4.92 3.96 -7.04
CA PRO A 69 4.94 5.31 -7.56
C PRO A 69 6.26 6.01 -7.22
N THR A 70 6.72 6.85 -8.15
CA THR A 70 7.99 7.57 -8.01
C THR A 70 7.82 9.03 -7.59
N ASP A 71 6.58 9.51 -7.51
CA ASP A 71 6.23 10.84 -7.05
C ASP A 71 4.93 10.83 -6.23
N GLN A 72 4.67 11.97 -5.58
CA GLN A 72 3.51 12.15 -4.72
C GLN A 72 2.20 12.16 -5.50
N GLU A 73 2.18 12.70 -6.72
CA GLU A 73 0.96 12.82 -7.52
C GLU A 73 0.41 11.45 -7.90
N GLU A 74 1.29 10.54 -8.33
CA GLU A 74 0.92 9.16 -8.63
C GLU A 74 0.46 8.42 -7.37
N ALA A 75 1.14 8.62 -6.25
CA ALA A 75 0.79 8.00 -4.98
C ALA A 75 -0.58 8.47 -4.45
N GLU A 76 -0.91 9.75 -4.59
CA GLU A 76 -2.22 10.31 -4.24
C GLU A 76 -3.34 9.73 -5.09
N LYS A 77 -3.11 9.55 -6.41
CA LYS A 77 -4.07 8.88 -7.29
C LYS A 77 -4.34 7.43 -6.88
N ILE A 78 -3.30 6.72 -6.46
CA ILE A 78 -3.42 5.35 -5.94
C ILE A 78 -4.29 5.35 -4.68
N LEU A 79 -3.99 6.20 -3.69
CA LEU A 79 -4.78 6.29 -2.45
C LEU A 79 -6.24 6.65 -2.76
N PHE A 80 -6.47 7.67 -3.56
CA PHE A 80 -7.82 8.07 -3.97
C PHE A 80 -8.64 6.91 -4.55
N LYS A 81 -7.99 6.01 -5.30
CA LYS A 81 -8.65 4.84 -5.90
C LYS A 81 -8.92 3.74 -4.88
N ILE A 82 -7.96 3.43 -4.01
CA ILE A 82 -8.07 2.33 -3.04
C ILE A 82 -8.81 2.72 -1.75
N GLU A 83 -9.05 4.01 -1.53
CA GLU A 83 -9.86 4.55 -0.43
C GLU A 83 -11.34 4.72 -0.80
N GLN A 84 -11.75 4.34 -2.02
CA GLN A 84 -13.17 4.26 -2.37
C GLN A 84 -13.81 3.08 -1.63
N ALA A 85 -14.78 3.37 -0.77
CA ALA A 85 -15.53 2.42 0.03
C ALA A 85 -17.01 2.45 -0.33
#